data_AF-S0BDV3-F1
#
_entry.id   AF-S0BDV3-F1
#
_cell.length_a   1.000
_cell.length_b   1.000
_cell.length_c   1.000
_cell.angle_alpha   90.00
_cell.angle_beta   90.00
_cell.angle_gamma   90.00
#
_symmetry.space_group_name_H-M   'P 1'
#
loop_
_entity.id
_entity.type
_entity.pdbx_description
1 polymer ?
#
loop_
_entity_poly.entity_id
_entity_poly.type
_entity_poly.pdbx_seq_one_letter_code
_entity_poly.pdbx_strand_id
1 'polypeptide(L)'
;ILLVNYKDINALKITEIGGARFLHDGGWDSTQRYFLVAANQSHKIAVVDTKEGKLAALVEVGKIPHPGRGANFVHPKYGPVWATGHLGDESVSLIGTAPGSKKYSQYAWKVVETLKGQGGGSLF
;
A
#
# COMPACT_ATOMS: atom_id res chain seq x y z
N ILE A 1 9.22 -10.68 -0.38
CA ILE A 1 9.30 -9.75 0.78
C ILE A 1 9.80 -10.55 1.96
N LEU A 2 10.84 -10.09 2.66
CA LEU A 2 11.29 -10.70 3.92
C LEU A 2 10.73 -9.89 5.08
N LEU A 3 9.77 -10.46 5.81
CA LEU A 3 9.32 -9.91 7.08
C LEU A 3 10.18 -10.50 8.19
N VAL A 4 11.00 -9.67 8.82
CA VAL A 4 11.94 -10.08 9.87
C VAL A 4 11.42 -9.60 11.22
N ASN A 5 11.22 -10.53 12.15
CA ASN A 5 10.83 -10.22 13.53
C ASN A 5 12.07 -10.14 14.43
N TYR A 6 12.35 -8.93 14.94
CA TYR A 6 13.49 -8.61 15.79
C TYR A 6 13.21 -8.71 17.29
N LYS A 7 12.08 -9.27 17.73
CA LYS A 7 11.74 -9.41 19.16
C LYS A 7 12.80 -10.18 19.95
N ASP A 8 13.44 -11.16 19.31
CA ASP A 8 14.62 -11.86 19.83
C ASP A 8 15.72 -11.84 18.76
N ILE A 9 16.74 -11.02 18.99
CA ILE A 9 17.88 -10.86 18.07
C ILE A 9 18.72 -12.14 17.96
N ASN A 10 18.68 -13.02 18.95
CA ASN A 10 19.44 -14.27 18.93
C ASN A 10 18.68 -15.39 18.20
N ALA A 11 17.36 -15.24 18.00
CA ALA A 11 16.49 -16.22 17.36
C ALA A 11 15.49 -15.53 16.41
N LEU A 12 16.01 -14.92 15.34
CA LEU A 12 15.19 -14.20 14.36
C LEU A 12 14.14 -15.12 13.72
N LYS A 13 12.89 -14.67 13.69
CA LYS A 13 11.85 -15.28 12.87
C LYS A 13 11.72 -14.51 11.56
N ILE A 14 12.00 -15.20 10.45
CA ILE A 14 11.89 -14.65 9.10
C ILE A 14 10.72 -15.31 8.39
N THR A 15 9.87 -14.51 7.76
CA THR A 15 8.78 -15.00 6.91
C THR A 15 8.96 -14.45 5.51
N GLU A 16 9.08 -15.36 4.53
CA GLU A 16 9.12 -14.99 3.12
C GLU A 16 7.71 -14.91 2.56
N ILE A 17 7.37 -13.72 2.06
CA ILE A 17 6.05 -13.41 1.52
C ILE A 17 6.19 -13.15 0.03
N GLY A 18 5.50 -13.93 -0.79
CA GLY A 18 5.38 -13.69 -2.22
C GLY A 18 4.74 -12.32 -2.48
N GLY A 19 5.39 -11.49 -3.31
CA GLY A 19 4.90 -10.19 -3.72
C GLY A 19 5.12 -9.99 -5.22
N ALA A 20 4.77 -8.82 -5.75
CA ALA A 20 5.12 -8.47 -7.13
C ALA A 20 6.62 -8.12 -7.24
N ARG A 21 7.18 -8.25 -8.45
CA ARG A 21 8.58 -7.87 -8.73
C ARG A 21 8.74 -6.35 -8.74
N PHE A 22 9.97 -5.88 -8.51
CA PHE A 22 10.35 -4.46 -8.50
C PHE A 22 9.74 -3.68 -7.32
N LEU A 23 9.81 -4.28 -6.14
CA LEU A 23 9.49 -3.56 -4.89
C LEU A 23 10.46 -2.40 -4.70
N HIS A 24 9.93 -1.27 -4.27
CA HIS A 24 10.68 -0.03 -4.14
C HIS A 24 10.42 0.61 -2.76
N ASP A 25 9.45 1.50 -2.68
CA ASP A 25 9.10 2.31 -1.51
C ASP A 25 7.66 2.04 -1.04
N GLY A 26 7.34 2.46 0.18
CA GLY A 26 6.07 2.16 0.81
C GLY A 26 5.95 2.74 2.21
N GLY A 27 4.75 2.63 2.77
CA GLY A 27 4.47 3.10 4.12
C GLY A 27 3.34 2.36 4.80
N TRP A 28 3.16 2.70 6.06
CA TRP A 28 2.14 2.12 6.91
C TRP A 28 0.77 2.73 6.60
N ASP A 29 -0.26 1.90 6.69
CA ASP A 29 -1.62 2.39 6.86
C ASP A 29 -1.76 3.15 8.19
N SER A 30 -2.84 3.91 8.35
CA SER A 30 -3.11 4.69 9.57
C SER A 30 -3.08 3.88 10.88
N THR A 31 -3.33 2.56 10.83
CA THR A 31 -3.32 1.67 12.01
C THR A 31 -1.95 1.07 12.31
N GLN A 32 -0.95 1.31 11.46
CA GLN A 32 0.39 0.71 11.56
C GLN A 32 0.39 -0.82 11.58
N ARG A 33 -0.61 -1.45 10.94
CA ARG A 33 -0.71 -2.91 10.82
C ARG A 33 -0.35 -3.38 9.42
N TYR A 34 -0.77 -2.63 8.41
CA TYR A 34 -0.57 -3.00 7.02
C TYR A 34 0.52 -2.13 6.42
N PHE A 35 1.50 -2.77 5.79
CA PHE A 35 2.54 -2.08 5.03
C PHE A 35 2.17 -2.12 3.55
N LEU A 36 1.96 -0.96 2.95
CA LEU A 36 1.65 -0.79 1.54
C LEU A 36 2.93 -0.41 0.81
N VAL A 37 3.40 -1.27 -0.10
CA VAL A 37 4.67 -1.11 -0.82
C VAL A 37 4.47 -1.18 -2.32
N ALA A 38 5.04 -0.22 -3.04
CA ALA A 38 4.99 -0.15 -4.48
C ALA A 38 5.89 -1.21 -5.13
N ALA A 39 5.29 -1.97 -6.04
CA ALA A 39 5.97 -2.77 -7.04
C ALA A 39 5.95 -1.99 -8.37
N ASN A 40 6.82 -0.98 -8.46
CA ASN A 40 6.63 0.17 -9.36
C ASN A 40 6.55 -0.21 -10.86
N GLN A 41 7.51 -0.99 -11.37
CA GLN A 41 7.52 -1.49 -12.75
C GLN A 41 6.46 -2.57 -13.00
N SER A 42 5.75 -3.00 -11.97
CA SER A 42 4.60 -3.91 -12.07
C SER A 42 3.25 -3.18 -11.96
N HIS A 43 3.24 -1.86 -11.78
CA HIS A 43 2.05 -1.00 -11.63
C HIS A 43 1.10 -1.49 -10.53
N LYS A 44 1.68 -1.96 -9.42
CA LYS A 44 0.98 -2.59 -8.31
C LYS A 44 1.44 -2.06 -6.96
N ILE A 45 0.52 -2.06 -5.99
CA ILE A 45 0.81 -1.93 -4.57
C ILE A 45 0.61 -3.28 -3.90
N ALA A 46 1.66 -3.82 -3.27
CA ALA A 46 1.55 -4.99 -2.42
C ALA A 46 1.18 -4.55 -0.99
N VAL A 47 0.15 -5.18 -0.44
CA VAL A 47 -0.30 -4.94 0.93
C VAL A 47 0.13 -6.11 1.80
N VAL A 48 0.94 -5.85 2.81
CA VAL A 48 1.44 -6.87 3.75
C VAL A 48 0.73 -6.71 5.09
N ASP A 49 0.05 -7.75 5.58
CA ASP A 49 -0.40 -7.80 6.97
C ASP A 49 0.78 -8.21 7.85
N THR A 50 1.36 -7.25 8.57
CA THR A 50 2.59 -7.51 9.35
C THR A 50 2.30 -8.22 10.67
N LYS A 51 1.03 -8.21 11.11
CA LYS A 51 0.59 -8.98 12.27
C LYS A 51 0.50 -10.47 11.93
N GLU A 52 -0.09 -10.80 10.78
CA GLU A 52 -0.28 -12.19 10.35
C GLU A 52 0.90 -12.72 9.50
N GLY A 53 1.80 -11.85 9.06
CA GLY A 53 2.97 -12.23 8.26
C GLY A 53 2.61 -12.73 6.85
N LYS A 54 1.60 -12.14 6.21
CA LYS A 54 1.11 -12.59 4.90
C LYS A 54 0.81 -11.44 3.94
N LEU A 55 0.77 -11.76 2.65
CA LEU A 55 0.25 -10.85 1.63
C LEU A 55 -1.28 -10.74 1.79
N ALA A 56 -1.77 -9.54 2.06
CA ALA A 56 -3.19 -9.26 2.15
C ALA A 56 -3.81 -9.02 0.76
N ALA A 57 -3.09 -8.33 -0.13
CA ALA A 57 -3.54 -8.04 -1.49
C ALA A 57 -2.39 -7.61 -2.42
N LEU A 58 -2.65 -7.71 -3.73
CA LEU A 58 -1.94 -6.98 -4.78
C LEU A 58 -2.96 -6.06 -5.46
N VAL A 59 -2.78 -4.76 -5.33
CA VAL A 59 -3.70 -3.75 -5.86
C VAL A 59 -3.12 -3.15 -7.12
N GLU A 60 -3.84 -3.22 -8.24
CA GLU A 60 -3.45 -2.54 -9.48
C GLU A 60 -3.75 -1.04 -9.38
N VAL A 61 -2.81 -0.23 -9.85
CA VAL A 61 -2.86 1.24 -9.80
C VAL A 61 -2.35 1.82 -11.13
N GLY A 62 -2.16 3.14 -11.19
CA GLY A 62 -1.58 3.83 -12.34
C GLY A 62 -0.13 3.40 -12.63
N LYS A 63 0.47 4.06 -13.62
CA LYS A 63 1.77 3.69 -14.18
C LYS A 63 2.92 4.17 -13.28
N ILE A 64 3.76 3.22 -12.84
CA ILE A 64 4.94 3.47 -12.00
C ILE A 64 4.55 4.22 -10.71
N PRO A 65 3.80 3.56 -9.79
CA PRO A 65 3.49 4.16 -8.49
C PRO A 65 4.76 4.46 -7.71
N HIS A 66 4.81 5.66 -7.13
CA HIS A 66 5.94 6.11 -6.33
C HIS A 66 5.44 6.92 -5.11
N PRO A 67 5.04 6.23 -4.03
CA PRO A 67 4.36 6.86 -2.90
C PRO A 67 5.27 7.62 -1.93
N GLY A 68 6.58 7.37 -1.92
CA GLY A 68 7.38 7.59 -0.73
C GLY A 68 6.86 6.71 0.42
N ARG A 69 6.24 7.34 1.43
CA ARG A 69 5.48 6.65 2.49
C ARG A 69 3.97 6.62 2.24
N GLY A 70 3.52 7.32 1.21
CA GLY A 70 2.12 7.63 0.92
C GLY A 70 1.49 8.56 1.95
N ALA A 71 0.20 8.85 1.75
CA ALA A 71 -0.58 9.72 2.62
C ALA A 71 -1.82 8.99 3.14
N ASN A 72 -2.04 9.02 4.45
CA ASN A 72 -3.21 8.45 5.10
C ASN A 72 -4.22 9.55 5.44
N PHE A 73 -5.50 9.34 5.16
CA PHE A 73 -6.59 10.20 5.61
C PHE A 73 -7.93 9.46 5.61
N VAL A 74 -8.96 10.08 6.17
CA VAL A 74 -10.33 9.53 6.17
C VAL A 74 -11.11 10.18 5.02
N HIS A 75 -11.42 9.41 4.00
CA HIS A 75 -12.28 9.84 2.90
C HIS A 75 -13.75 9.87 3.36
N PRO A 76 -14.52 10.94 3.09
CA PRO A 76 -15.92 11.06 3.56
C PRO A 76 -16.81 9.89 3.14
N LYS A 77 -16.59 9.35 1.93
CA LYS A 77 -17.39 8.25 1.37
C LYS A 77 -16.80 6.86 1.66
N TYR A 78 -15.48 6.73 1.63
CA TYR A 78 -14.80 5.42 1.62
C TYR A 78 -14.14 5.04 2.94
N GLY A 79 -14.10 5.96 3.91
CA GLY A 79 -13.44 5.74 5.19
C GLY A 79 -11.92 5.88 5.07
N PRO A 80 -11.13 5.19 5.93
CA PRO A 80 -9.67 5.24 5.88
C PRO A 80 -9.12 4.81 4.52
N VAL A 81 -8.28 5.68 3.94
CA VAL A 81 -7.58 5.43 2.68
C VAL A 81 -6.09 5.75 2.82
N TRP A 82 -5.29 5.11 1.97
CA TRP A 82 -3.89 5.42 1.75
C TRP A 82 -3.70 5.82 0.27
N ALA A 83 -2.96 6.89 0.03
CA ALA A 83 -2.80 7.49 -1.31
C ALA A 83 -1.39 7.32 -1.86
N THR A 84 -1.29 7.12 -3.17
CA THR A 84 -0.03 7.12 -3.94
C THR A 84 -0.16 7.97 -5.20
N GLY A 85 0.85 8.78 -5.48
CA GLY A 85 1.09 9.36 -6.79
C GLY A 85 1.82 8.39 -7.74
N HIS A 86 2.00 8.83 -8.98
CA HIS A 86 2.58 8.04 -10.05
C HIS A 86 3.61 8.85 -10.85
N LEU A 87 4.74 8.23 -11.19
CA LEU A 87 5.73 8.87 -12.06
C LEU A 87 5.40 8.68 -13.54
N GLY A 88 4.70 7.61 -13.89
CA GLY A 88 4.43 7.24 -15.28
C GLY A 88 3.15 7.84 -15.86
N ASP A 89 2.30 8.44 -15.04
CA ASP A 89 1.10 9.18 -15.44
C ASP A 89 0.72 10.23 -14.38
N GLU A 90 -0.30 11.03 -14.67
CA GLU A 90 -0.77 12.13 -13.81
C GLU A 90 -1.79 11.68 -12.74
N SER A 91 -1.88 10.39 -12.42
CA SER A 91 -2.92 9.91 -11.51
C SER A 91 -2.47 9.88 -10.04
N VAL A 92 -3.44 10.00 -9.12
CA VAL A 92 -3.27 9.70 -7.69
C VAL A 92 -4.32 8.66 -7.31
N SER A 93 -3.88 7.48 -6.88
CA SER A 93 -4.78 6.39 -6.49
C SER A 93 -5.03 6.40 -4.99
N LEU A 94 -6.29 6.33 -4.58
CA LEU A 94 -6.71 6.16 -3.19
C LEU A 94 -7.09 4.70 -2.97
N ILE A 95 -6.43 4.03 -2.02
CA ILE A 95 -6.66 2.62 -1.68
C ILE A 95 -7.34 2.55 -0.31
N GLY A 96 -8.46 1.82 -0.21
CA GLY A 96 -9.13 1.60 1.07
C GLY A 96 -8.31 0.70 2.02
N THR A 97 -8.20 1.07 3.30
CA THR A 97 -7.33 0.39 4.28
C THR A 97 -8.05 -0.17 5.51
N ALA A 98 -9.37 -0.34 5.44
CA ALA A 98 -10.20 -0.71 6.60
C ALA A 98 -10.86 -2.11 6.50
N PRO A 99 -10.12 -3.21 6.35
CA PRO A 99 -10.70 -4.55 6.13
C PRO A 99 -11.55 -5.05 7.30
N GLY A 100 -11.28 -4.63 8.53
CA GLY A 100 -12.05 -5.01 9.72
C GLY A 100 -13.27 -4.12 10.01
N SER A 101 -13.51 -3.09 9.19
CA SER A 101 -14.61 -2.15 9.43
C SER A 101 -15.96 -2.74 9.02
N LYS A 102 -16.97 -2.64 9.88
CA LYS A 102 -18.36 -3.01 9.52
C LYS A 102 -18.93 -2.16 8.38
N LYS A 103 -18.46 -0.92 8.23
CA LYS A 103 -19.00 0.06 7.27
C LYS A 103 -18.18 0.16 5.98
N TYR A 104 -16.88 -0.13 6.03
CA TYR A 104 -15.93 0.18 4.95
C TYR A 104 -15.15 -1.05 4.45
N SER A 105 -15.35 -2.25 5.01
CA SER A 105 -14.60 -3.46 4.60
C SER A 105 -14.77 -3.79 3.12
N GLN A 106 -15.91 -3.45 2.50
CA GLN A 106 -16.16 -3.66 1.07
C GLN A 106 -15.16 -2.90 0.15
N TYR A 107 -14.52 -1.85 0.67
CA TYR A 107 -13.55 -1.01 -0.03
C TYR A 107 -12.09 -1.37 0.27
N ALA A 108 -11.85 -2.26 1.23
CA ALA A 108 -10.50 -2.62 1.62
C ALA A 108 -9.74 -3.23 0.44
N TRP A 109 -8.49 -2.78 0.25
CA TRP A 109 -7.55 -3.27 -0.76
C TRP A 109 -8.04 -3.08 -2.21
N LYS A 110 -8.85 -2.06 -2.44
CA LYS A 110 -9.28 -1.62 -3.76
C LYS A 110 -8.91 -0.17 -3.96
N VAL A 111 -8.58 0.20 -5.19
CA VAL A 111 -8.59 1.61 -5.60
C VAL A 111 -10.04 2.08 -5.56
N VAL A 112 -10.35 2.98 -4.62
CA VAL A 112 -11.71 3.50 -4.41
C VAL A 112 -11.97 4.76 -5.22
N GLU A 113 -10.90 5.47 -5.58
CA GLU A 113 -10.93 6.68 -6.36
C GLU A 113 -9.56 6.94 -6.99
N THR A 114 -9.58 7.48 -8.20
CA THR A 114 -8.39 7.95 -8.90
C THR A 114 -8.57 9.42 -9.22
N LEU A 115 -7.70 10.25 -8.68
CA LEU A 115 -7.68 11.69 -8.91
C LEU A 115 -6.67 12.02 -10.01
N LYS A 116 -6.85 13.17 -10.67
CA LYS A 116 -5.86 13.76 -11.57
C LYS A 116 -4.99 14.73 -10.79
N GLY A 117 -3.70 14.45 -10.70
CA GLY A 117 -2.67 15.29 -10.11
C GLY A 117 -2.14 16.36 -11.08
N GLN A 118 -1.09 17.08 -10.66
CA GLN A 118 -0.51 18.20 -11.41
C GLN A 118 0.35 17.78 -12.62
N GLY A 119 0.61 16.47 -12.79
CA GLY A 119 1.40 15.90 -13.88
C GLY A 119 2.17 14.66 -13.44
N GLY A 120 2.56 13.81 -14.39
CA GLY A 120 3.45 12.68 -14.11
C GLY A 120 4.86 13.17 -13.74
N GLY A 121 5.51 12.48 -12.80
CA GLY A 121 6.85 12.84 -12.34
C GLY A 121 6.89 13.62 -11.02
N SER A 122 5.75 13.89 -10.39
CA SER A 122 5.72 14.40 -9.01
C SER A 122 6.21 13.31 -8.06
N LEU A 123 7.27 13.61 -7.29
CA LEU A 123 7.81 12.68 -6.29
C LEU A 123 6.91 12.54 -5.06
N PHE A 124 6.01 13.50 -4.82
CA PHE A 124 5.04 13.55 -3.71
C PHE A 124 3.74 14.19 -4.16
#